data_AF-A0A2X2JEF1-F1
#
_entry.id   AF-A0A2X2JEF1-F1
#
_cell.length_a   1.000
_cell.length_b   1.000
_cell.length_c   1.000
_cell.angle_alpha   90.00
_cell.angle_beta   90.00
_cell.angle_gamma   90.00
#
_symmetry.space_group_name_H-M   'P 1'
#
loop_
_entity.id
_entity.type
_entity.pdbx_description
1 polymer ?
#
loop_
_entity_poly.entity_id
_entity_poly.type
_entity_poly.pdbx_seq_one_letter_code
_entity_poly.pdbx_strand_id
1 'polypeptide(L)'
;MAGKPKRMSQIKQLIRLYQSGSGIKTIARILGMSKNTVKSYLKKMADGGFNTEELLKQEDPLLEKSFHAGNPAYKADKFEYLKSRLDYYEKELSL
;
A
#
# COMPACT_ATOMS: atom_id res chain seq x y z
N MET A 1 13.25 -3.88 -7.39
CA MET A 1 14.19 -3.39 -6.36
C MET A 1 13.36 -2.79 -5.23
N ALA A 2 13.60 -3.24 -4.00
CA ALA A 2 12.90 -2.75 -2.82
C ALA A 2 13.22 -1.27 -2.57
N GLY A 3 12.21 -0.50 -2.17
CA GLY A 3 12.38 0.85 -1.62
C GLY A 3 12.02 2.04 -2.52
N LYS A 4 12.06 1.91 -3.86
CA LYS A 4 11.67 3.05 -4.72
C LYS A 4 10.15 3.06 -4.97
N PRO A 5 9.39 4.07 -4.49
CA PRO A 5 7.98 4.19 -4.79
C PRO A 5 7.80 4.31 -6.32
N LYS A 6 6.68 3.78 -6.82
CA LYS A 6 6.36 3.94 -8.24
C LYS A 6 6.01 5.41 -8.47
N ARG A 7 6.36 5.94 -9.64
CA ARG A 7 6.00 7.32 -10.00
C ARG A 7 4.48 7.46 -9.94
N MET A 8 3.98 8.48 -9.24
CA MET A 8 2.55 8.71 -9.07
C MET A 8 1.82 8.90 -10.40
N SER A 9 2.49 9.42 -11.43
CA SER A 9 1.99 9.42 -12.80
C SER A 9 1.64 8.02 -13.35
N GLN A 10 2.47 7.00 -13.06
CA GLN A 10 2.16 5.61 -13.44
C GLN A 10 1.00 5.04 -12.62
N ILE A 11 0.86 5.46 -11.35
CA ILE A 11 -0.26 5.04 -10.50
C ILE A 11 -1.58 5.66 -10.99
N LYS A 12 -1.58 6.95 -11.38
CA LYS A 12 -2.74 7.58 -12.03
C LYS A 12 -3.12 6.87 -13.33
N GLN A 13 -2.16 6.43 -14.14
CA GLN A 13 -2.44 5.61 -15.32
C GLN A 13 -3.03 4.24 -14.97
N LEU A 14 -2.53 3.58 -13.93
CA LEU A 14 -3.10 2.33 -13.41
C LEU A 14 -4.57 2.51 -13.03
N ILE A 15 -4.90 3.58 -12.31
CA ILE A 15 -6.27 3.89 -11.89
C ILE A 15 -7.19 4.05 -13.11
N ARG A 16 -6.77 4.85 -14.11
CA ARG A 16 -7.54 5.08 -15.33
C ARG A 16 -7.80 3.80 -16.12
N LEU A 17 -6.77 2.96 -16.27
CA LEU A 17 -6.90 1.67 -16.97
C LEU A 17 -7.84 0.71 -16.21
N TYR A 18 -7.80 0.72 -14.89
CA TYR A 18 -8.70 -0.07 -14.07
C TYR A 18 -10.16 0.41 -14.20
N GLN A 19 -10.39 1.73 -14.14
CA GLN A 19 -11.71 2.33 -14.39
C GLN A 19 -12.25 2.01 -15.79
N SER A 20 -11.38 1.91 -16.80
CA SER A 20 -11.78 1.55 -18.16
C SER A 20 -12.05 0.04 -18.35
N GLY A 21 -12.04 -0.76 -17.27
CA GLY A 21 -12.29 -2.20 -17.32
C GLY A 21 -11.09 -3.06 -17.70
N SER A 22 -9.87 -2.52 -17.74
CA SER A 22 -8.68 -3.30 -18.10
C SER A 22 -8.35 -4.34 -17.02
N GLY A 23 -8.13 -5.59 -17.43
CA GLY A 23 -7.70 -6.65 -16.52
C GLY A 23 -6.27 -6.47 -15.99
N ILE A 24 -5.98 -7.01 -14.80
CA ILE A 24 -4.69 -6.89 -14.10
C ILE A 24 -3.49 -7.27 -14.97
N LYS A 25 -3.59 -8.35 -15.76
CA LYS A 25 -2.51 -8.80 -16.66
C LYS A 25 -2.23 -7.79 -17.77
N THR A 26 -3.28 -7.18 -18.30
CA THR A 26 -3.19 -6.14 -19.34
C THR A 26 -2.54 -4.89 -18.80
N ILE A 27 -2.99 -4.41 -17.63
CA ILE A 27 -2.40 -3.24 -16.96
C ILE A 27 -0.92 -3.46 -16.66
N ALA A 28 -0.57 -4.63 -16.11
CA ALA A 28 0.81 -5.01 -15.81
C ALA A 28 1.71 -4.92 -17.06
N ARG A 29 1.24 -5.44 -18.20
CA ARG A 29 1.94 -5.40 -19.48
C ARG A 29 2.07 -3.97 -20.01
N ILE A 30 1.01 -3.16 -19.98
CA ILE A 30 1.02 -1.77 -20.48
C ILE A 30 1.99 -0.91 -19.67
N LEU A 31 1.99 -1.04 -18.34
CA LEU A 31 2.77 -0.17 -17.46
C LEU A 31 4.17 -0.70 -17.13
N GLY A 32 4.55 -1.87 -17.66
CA GLY A 32 5.81 -2.53 -17.30
C GLY A 32 5.91 -2.86 -15.81
N MET A 33 4.79 -3.23 -15.18
CA MET A 33 4.68 -3.53 -13.75
C MET A 33 4.48 -5.02 -13.53
N SER A 34 4.92 -5.54 -12.37
CA SER A 34 4.55 -6.90 -12.00
C SER A 34 3.05 -6.99 -11.67
N LYS A 35 2.44 -8.15 -11.93
CA LYS A 35 1.04 -8.44 -11.55
C LYS A 35 0.79 -8.20 -10.05
N ASN A 36 1.78 -8.50 -9.22
CA ASN A 36 1.70 -8.31 -7.76
C ASN A 36 1.70 -6.84 -7.38
N THR A 37 2.47 -6.01 -8.08
CA THR A 37 2.45 -4.56 -7.88
C THR A 37 1.08 -3.99 -8.23
N VAL A 38 0.51 -4.38 -9.38
CA VAL A 38 -0.83 -3.94 -9.76
C VAL A 38 -1.87 -4.34 -8.71
N LYS A 39 -1.88 -5.62 -8.31
CA LYS A 39 -2.77 -6.12 -7.23
C LYS A 39 -2.60 -5.35 -5.93
N SER A 40 -1.36 -5.04 -5.53
CA SER A 40 -1.09 -4.32 -4.29
C SER A 40 -1.67 -2.91 -4.30
N TYR A 41 -1.56 -2.16 -5.40
CA TYR A 41 -2.16 -0.83 -5.50
C TYR A 41 -3.69 -0.90 -5.53
N LEU A 42 -4.28 -1.84 -6.29
CA LEU A 42 -5.73 -2.05 -6.29
C LEU A 42 -6.26 -2.38 -4.89
N LYS A 43 -5.56 -3.26 -4.16
CA LYS A 43 -5.90 -3.59 -2.77
C LYS A 43 -5.83 -2.37 -1.86
N LYS A 44 -4.76 -1.57 -1.94
CA LYS A 44 -4.64 -0.33 -1.13
C LYS A 44 -5.77 0.66 -1.39
N MET A 45 -6.25 0.76 -2.63
CA MET A 45 -7.41 1.60 -2.96
C MET A 45 -8.69 1.09 -2.33
N ALA A 46 -8.93 -0.23 -2.43
CA ALA A 46 -10.10 -0.87 -1.83
C ALA A 46 -10.08 -0.76 -0.29
N ASP A 47 -8.96 -1.09 0.34
CA ASP A 47 -8.78 -1.05 1.80
C ASP A 47 -8.87 0.38 2.36
N GLY A 48 -8.42 1.38 1.58
CA GLY A 48 -8.48 2.79 1.96
C GLY A 48 -9.83 3.48 1.72
N GLY A 49 -10.81 2.79 1.12
CA GLY A 49 -12.14 3.35 0.83
C GLY A 49 -12.11 4.52 -0.15
N PHE A 50 -11.05 4.66 -0.94
CA PHE A 50 -10.84 5.84 -1.77
C PHE A 50 -11.71 5.80 -3.04
N ASN A 51 -12.36 6.92 -3.36
CA ASN A 51 -12.93 7.11 -4.68
C ASN A 51 -11.79 7.31 -5.70
N THR A 52 -11.76 6.46 -6.72
CA THR A 52 -10.79 6.55 -7.82
C THR A 52 -10.74 7.92 -8.51
N GLU A 53 -11.85 8.66 -8.60
CA GLU A 53 -11.86 10.01 -9.16
C GLU A 53 -11.20 11.04 -8.25
N GLU A 54 -11.38 10.91 -6.94
CA GLU A 54 -10.73 11.79 -5.97
C GLU A 54 -9.22 11.58 -5.96
N LEU A 55 -8.77 10.33 -6.01
CA LEU A 55 -7.35 9.98 -6.14
C LEU A 55 -6.71 10.58 -7.40
N LEU A 56 -7.44 10.64 -8.51
CA LEU A 56 -6.94 11.22 -9.76
C LEU A 56 -6.79 12.74 -9.70
N LYS A 57 -7.58 13.42 -8.86
CA LYS A 57 -7.50 14.87 -8.63
C LYS A 57 -6.38 15.27 -7.67
N GLN A 58 -5.89 14.35 -6.86
CA GLN A 58 -4.80 14.62 -5.91
C GLN A 58 -3.48 14.93 -6.62
N GLU A 59 -2.72 15.87 -6.06
CA GLU A 59 -1.33 16.08 -6.44
C GLU A 59 -0.46 14.88 -6.03
N ASP A 60 0.64 14.69 -6.74
CA ASP A 60 1.53 13.53 -6.55
C ASP A 60 2.00 13.34 -5.10
N PRO A 61 2.39 14.38 -4.33
CA PRO A 61 2.79 14.19 -2.93
C PRO A 61 1.67 13.69 -2.03
N LEU A 62 0.42 14.11 -2.27
CA LEU A 62 -0.74 13.67 -1.51
C LEU A 62 -1.14 12.26 -1.87
N LEU A 63 -1.13 11.94 -3.17
CA LEU A 63 -1.39 10.60 -3.67
C LEU A 63 -0.37 9.59 -3.13
N GLU A 64 0.90 9.98 -3.10
CA GLU A 64 1.97 9.16 -2.53
C GLU A 64 1.72 8.90 -1.05
N LYS A 65 1.37 9.91 -0.26
CA LYS A 65 0.98 9.74 1.14
C LYS A 65 -0.18 8.75 1.28
N SER A 66 -1.22 8.83 0.45
CA SER A 66 -2.35 7.89 0.50
C SER A 66 -1.92 6.42 0.33
N PHE A 67 -0.92 6.14 -0.53
CA PHE A 67 -0.43 4.78 -0.76
C PHE A 67 0.72 4.34 0.16
N HIS A 68 1.39 5.29 0.82
CA HIS A 68 2.61 5.07 1.57
C HIS A 68 2.53 5.52 3.04
N ALA A 69 1.37 5.95 3.54
CA ALA A 69 1.16 6.33 4.94
C ALA A 69 1.52 5.22 5.97
N GLY A 70 1.70 3.99 5.49
CA GLY A 70 2.02 2.83 6.31
C GLY A 70 0.79 2.33 7.08
N ASN A 71 0.84 1.07 7.52
CA ASN A 71 0.00 0.64 8.62
C ASN A 71 0.83 0.81 9.88
N PRO A 72 0.45 1.67 10.84
CA PRO A 72 1.22 1.84 12.04
C PRO A 72 1.41 0.49 12.73
N ALA A 73 2.65 0.14 13.08
CA ALA A 73 2.98 -1.17 13.62
C ALA A 73 2.14 -1.50 14.88
N TYR A 74 1.76 -0.48 15.64
CA TYR A 74 0.91 -0.59 16.82
C TYR A 74 -0.53 -1.03 16.56
N LYS A 75 -1.01 -1.00 15.30
CA LYS A 75 -2.34 -1.50 14.93
C LYS A 75 -2.36 -2.99 14.59
N ALA A 76 -1.21 -3.67 14.61
CA ALA A 76 -1.14 -5.09 14.30
C ALA A 76 -1.33 -5.95 15.55
N ASP A 77 -2.07 -7.05 15.46
CA ASP A 77 -2.27 -8.00 16.58
C ASP A 77 -0.95 -8.49 17.18
N LYS A 78 0.09 -8.61 16.36
CA LYS A 78 1.45 -8.97 16.78
C LYS A 78 2.08 -7.95 17.73
N PHE A 79 1.73 -6.67 17.58
CA PHE A 79 2.18 -5.63 18.49
C PHE A 79 1.53 -5.75 19.85
N GLU A 80 0.21 -5.99 19.91
CA GLU A 80 -0.48 -6.24 21.19
C GLU A 80 0.03 -7.50 21.89
N TYR A 81 0.27 -8.57 21.13
CA TYR A 81 0.92 -9.78 21.64
C TYR A 81 2.30 -9.49 22.24
N LEU A 82 3.17 -8.79 21.50
CA LEU A 82 4.49 -8.39 21.99
C LEU A 82 4.39 -7.54 23.25
N LYS A 83 3.51 -6.53 23.23
CA LYS A 83 3.29 -5.60 24.34
C LYS A 83 2.89 -6.33 25.62
N SER A 84 1.95 -7.28 25.53
CA SER A 84 1.52 -8.08 26.68
C SER A 84 2.61 -8.95 27.31
N ARG A 85 3.73 -9.17 26.61
CA ARG A 85 4.83 -10.03 27.05
C ARG A 85 6.10 -9.25 27.41
N LEU A 86 6.09 -7.92 27.35
CA LEU A 86 7.26 -7.10 27.63
C LEU A 86 7.82 -7.35 29.03
N ASP A 87 6.97 -7.40 30.06
CA ASP A 87 7.37 -7.68 31.45
C ASP A 87 8.02 -9.07 31.61
N TYR A 88 7.57 -10.05 30.82
CA TYR A 88 8.18 -11.38 30.79
C TYR A 88 9.57 -11.33 30.15
N TYR A 89 9.69 -10.70 28.98
CA TYR A 89 10.97 -10.58 28.29
C TYR A 89 11.98 -9.76 29.10
N GLU A 90 11.55 -8.73 29.81
CA GLU A 90 12.41 -7.96 30.71
C GLU A 90 13.05 -8.84 31.79
N LYS A 91 12.25 -9.70 32.42
CA LYS A 91 12.73 -10.66 33.44
C LYS A 91 13.70 -11.69 32.87
N GLU A 92 13.44 -12.20 31.67
CA GLU A 92 14.32 -13.20 31.02
C GLU A 92 15.65 -12.59 30.55
N LEU A 93 15.66 -11.32 30.16
CA LEU A 93 16.86 -10.61 29.69
C LEU A 93 17.73 -10.06 30.83
N SER A 94 17.24 -10.09 32.08
CA SER A 94 17.97 -9.64 33.26
C SER A 94 18.61 -10.79 34.07
N LEU A 95 18.54 -12.03 33.55
CA LEU A 95 19.27 -13.21 33.99
C LEU A 95 20.61 -13.35 33.26
#